data_AF-A0A257ML37-F1
#
_entry.id   AF-A0A257ML37-F1
#
_cell.length_a   1.000
_cell.length_b   1.000
_cell.length_c   1.000
_cell.angle_alpha   90.00
_cell.angle_beta   90.00
_cell.angle_gamma   90.00
#
_symmetry.space_group_name_H-M   'P 1'
#
loop_
_entity.id
_entity.type
_entity.pdbx_description
1 polymer ?
#
loop_
_entity_poly.entity_id
_entity_poly.type
_entity_poly.pdbx_seq_one_letter_code
_entity_poly.pdbx_strand_id
1 'polypeptide(L)'
;MNTRDLLIIICLLDLTASLSQASENVMLGPANASLNLSLAGSYVLDNGESSELKHDYDRENIDFRYLIYPATASYEGTSDKILIEVHEMSISRPLDEQIPGKRQISGLEHCLEQSDMMPRRAEYQAEPYNIDGHEGILATVDAGDDEPFYIAAYSPDEEDGSGSIVCIVGSDFSWDITERIFKSVSTQLAG
;
A
#
# COMPACT_ATOMS: atom_id res chain seq x y z
N MET A 1 3.74 -64.63 -10.11
CA MET A 1 5.00 -64.30 -9.40
C MET A 1 6.11 -64.32 -10.45
N ASN A 2 6.76 -63.23 -10.86
CA ASN A 2 7.18 -61.98 -10.19
C ASN A 2 7.11 -60.83 -11.24
N THR A 3 6.40 -59.72 -11.04
CA THR A 3 6.76 -58.45 -10.34
C THR A 3 8.08 -57.79 -10.77
N ARG A 4 7.96 -56.51 -11.17
CA ARG A 4 8.99 -55.43 -11.25
C ARG A 4 9.88 -55.51 -12.52
N ASP A 5 9.93 -54.54 -13.43
CA ASP A 5 9.97 -53.08 -13.30
C ASP A 5 9.32 -52.36 -14.50
N LEU A 6 8.36 -51.47 -14.24
CA LEU A 6 7.80 -50.51 -15.21
C LEU A 6 8.25 -49.12 -14.76
N LEU A 7 9.36 -48.64 -15.30
CA LEU A 7 9.89 -47.30 -15.04
C LEU A 7 9.35 -46.31 -16.09
N ILE A 8 8.37 -45.52 -15.66
CA ILE A 8 8.27 -44.05 -15.76
C ILE A 8 8.85 -43.41 -17.03
N ILE A 9 7.98 -42.74 -17.81
CA ILE A 9 8.04 -41.29 -18.11
C ILE A 9 6.62 -40.90 -18.57
N ILE A 10 5.84 -40.38 -17.63
CA ILE A 10 4.68 -39.53 -17.92
C ILE A 10 5.27 -38.13 -18.00
N CYS A 11 5.51 -37.62 -19.21
CA CYS A 11 5.73 -36.19 -19.40
C CYS A 11 4.38 -35.49 -19.23
N LEU A 12 4.02 -35.24 -17.97
CA LEU A 12 3.15 -34.13 -17.60
C LEU A 12 3.88 -32.86 -18.05
N LEU A 13 3.56 -32.40 -19.26
CA LEU A 13 3.70 -31.00 -19.58
C LEU A 13 2.58 -30.29 -18.82
N ASP A 14 2.81 -30.05 -17.53
CA ASP A 14 2.16 -28.98 -16.80
C ASP A 14 2.57 -27.69 -17.51
N LEU A 15 1.81 -27.30 -18.53
CA LEU A 15 1.71 -25.91 -18.92
C LEU A 15 1.05 -25.19 -17.75
N THR A 16 1.83 -24.89 -16.71
CA THR A 16 1.56 -23.68 -15.95
C THR A 16 1.84 -22.55 -16.92
N ALA A 17 0.80 -22.10 -17.62
CA ALA A 17 0.81 -20.78 -18.21
C ALA A 17 1.09 -19.83 -17.05
N SER A 18 2.33 -19.39 -16.93
CA SER A 18 2.65 -18.21 -16.16
C SER A 18 1.81 -17.11 -16.78
N LEU A 19 0.65 -16.83 -16.17
CA LEU A 19 -0.01 -15.57 -16.34
C LEU A 19 1.04 -14.56 -15.88
N SER A 20 1.75 -13.99 -16.85
CA SER A 20 2.44 -12.72 -16.69
C SER A 20 1.33 -11.77 -16.29
N GLN A 21 1.08 -11.67 -14.99
CA GLN A 21 0.27 -10.61 -14.43
C GLN A 21 0.98 -9.34 -14.88
N ALA A 22 0.36 -8.59 -15.79
CA ALA A 22 0.88 -7.30 -16.18
C ALA A 22 0.82 -6.45 -14.92
N SER A 23 1.94 -6.33 -14.23
CA SER A 23 2.08 -5.39 -13.13
C SER A 23 2.30 -4.03 -13.78
N GLU A 24 1.40 -3.10 -13.49
CA GLU A 24 1.57 -1.74 -13.98
C GLU A 24 2.38 -0.95 -12.96
N ASN A 25 3.48 -0.38 -13.42
CA ASN A 25 4.35 0.45 -12.60
C ASN A 25 3.78 1.86 -12.53
N VAL A 26 3.29 2.24 -11.36
CA VAL A 26 2.93 3.61 -11.02
C VAL A 26 4.19 4.30 -10.48
N MET A 27 4.73 5.24 -11.26
CA MET A 27 5.91 6.01 -10.85
C MET A 27 5.48 7.17 -9.95
N LEU A 28 5.83 7.13 -8.67
CA LEU A 28 5.38 8.09 -7.66
C LEU A 28 6.57 8.65 -6.88
N GLY A 29 7.23 9.66 -7.47
CA GLY A 29 8.32 10.39 -6.82
C GLY A 29 9.51 9.48 -6.46
N PRO A 30 9.81 9.26 -5.17
CA PRO A 30 10.97 8.48 -4.73
C PRO A 30 10.75 6.96 -4.81
N ALA A 31 9.54 6.49 -5.10
CA ALA A 31 9.25 5.06 -5.22
C ALA A 31 8.38 4.76 -6.43
N ASN A 32 8.63 3.61 -7.05
CA ASN A 32 7.77 3.04 -8.08
C ASN A 32 6.95 1.92 -7.43
N ALA A 33 5.64 2.12 -7.33
CA ALA A 33 4.72 1.10 -6.84
C ALA A 33 4.14 0.33 -8.03
N SER A 34 4.33 -0.98 -8.06
CA SER A 34 3.76 -1.89 -9.04
C SER A 34 2.58 -2.62 -8.43
N LEU A 35 1.43 -2.63 -9.11
CA LEU A 35 0.23 -3.34 -8.66
C LEU A 35 -0.45 -4.03 -9.84
N ASN A 36 -1.12 -5.15 -9.58
CA ASN A 36 -1.99 -5.78 -10.57
C ASN A 36 -3.43 -5.27 -10.43
N LEU A 37 -3.68 -4.06 -10.93
CA LEU A 37 -4.99 -3.41 -10.91
C LEU A 37 -6.03 -4.13 -11.79
N SER A 38 -5.59 -4.90 -12.80
CA SER A 38 -6.50 -5.67 -13.67
C SER A 38 -7.30 -6.74 -12.92
N LEU A 39 -6.92 -7.09 -11.69
CA LEU A 39 -7.66 -7.99 -10.80
C LEU A 39 -9.06 -7.48 -10.44
N ALA A 40 -9.27 -6.17 -10.47
CA ALA A 40 -10.57 -5.53 -10.21
C ALA A 40 -11.35 -5.18 -11.50
N GLY A 41 -10.72 -5.25 -12.67
CA GLY A 41 -11.36 -5.00 -13.97
C GLY A 41 -10.59 -4.02 -14.85
N SER A 42 -11.28 -3.46 -15.86
CA SER A 42 -10.73 -2.40 -16.71
C SER A 42 -10.71 -1.08 -15.95
N TYR A 43 -9.60 -0.35 -16.03
CA TYR A 43 -9.40 0.91 -15.30
C TYR A 43 -8.70 1.97 -16.13
N VAL A 44 -8.78 3.19 -15.62
CA VAL A 44 -7.98 4.35 -16.04
C VAL A 44 -7.15 4.80 -14.85
N LEU A 45 -5.84 4.94 -15.08
CA LEU A 45 -4.89 5.45 -14.09
C LEU A 45 -4.69 6.96 -14.29
N ASP A 46 -4.83 7.72 -13.21
CA ASP A 46 -4.55 9.15 -13.14
C ASP A 46 -3.48 9.42 -12.10
N ASN A 47 -2.36 10.03 -12.51
CA ASN A 47 -1.31 10.45 -11.60
C ASN A 47 -1.63 11.89 -11.18
N GLY A 48 -1.93 12.08 -9.90
CA GLY A 48 -2.25 13.39 -9.37
C GLY A 48 -1.01 14.30 -9.27
N GLU A 49 -1.26 15.58 -9.01
CA GLU A 49 -0.18 16.53 -8.76
C GLU A 49 0.42 16.29 -7.36
N SER A 50 1.74 16.30 -7.27
CA SER A 50 2.42 16.18 -5.98
C SER A 50 2.17 17.41 -5.10
N SER A 51 2.06 17.22 -3.79
CA SER A 51 1.84 18.30 -2.82
C SER A 51 2.90 18.30 -1.71
N GLU A 52 3.21 19.48 -1.16
CA GLU A 52 4.08 19.62 0.03
C GLU A 52 3.21 19.91 1.25
N LEU A 53 3.37 19.11 2.31
CA LEU A 53 2.75 19.35 3.61
C LEU A 53 3.84 19.62 4.65
N LYS A 54 3.70 20.72 5.40
CA LYS A 54 4.64 21.10 6.46
C LYS A 54 3.92 21.20 7.80
N HIS A 55 4.40 20.44 8.79
CA HIS A 55 3.98 20.60 10.18
C HIS A 55 4.94 21.54 10.92
N ASP A 56 4.58 22.82 11.03
CA ASP A 56 5.22 23.75 11.97
C ASP A 56 4.45 23.69 13.31
N TYR A 57 4.58 22.59 14.08
CA TYR A 57 4.02 22.54 15.43
C TYR A 57 5.06 22.85 16.49
N ASP A 58 4.94 24.07 17.01
CA ASP A 58 5.70 24.64 18.10
C ASP A 58 5.44 23.83 19.39
N ARG A 59 6.34 22.89 19.74
CA ARG A 59 6.83 22.58 21.11
C ARG A 59 7.68 21.31 21.27
N GLU A 60 7.71 20.37 20.31
CA GLU A 60 8.51 19.11 20.46
C GLU A 60 9.39 18.70 19.26
N ASN A 61 9.64 19.58 18.28
CA ASN A 61 10.67 19.38 17.22
C ASN A 61 10.54 18.08 16.41
N ILE A 62 9.32 17.72 16.02
CA ILE A 62 9.13 16.69 14.99
C ILE A 62 8.68 17.40 13.72
N ASP A 63 9.65 18.01 13.04
CA ASP A 63 9.48 18.55 11.70
C ASP A 63 9.24 17.37 10.75
N PHE A 64 7.98 17.04 10.52
CA PHE A 64 7.58 16.25 9.37
C PHE A 64 7.23 17.20 8.23
N ARG A 65 8.09 17.17 7.21
CA ARG A 65 7.79 17.75 5.91
C ARG A 65 7.63 16.59 4.94
N TYR A 66 6.49 16.58 4.27
CA TYR A 66 6.10 15.56 3.32
C TYR A 66 6.11 16.12 1.92
N LEU A 67 6.60 15.32 0.97
CA LEU A 67 6.11 15.36 -0.41
C LEU A 67 5.19 14.18 -0.60
N ILE A 68 3.95 14.44 -1.04
CA ILE A 68 2.94 13.41 -1.30
C ILE A 68 2.78 13.26 -2.80
N TYR A 69 2.90 12.04 -3.31
CA TYR A 69 2.76 11.68 -4.71
C TYR A 69 1.54 10.76 -4.88
N PRO A 70 0.36 11.30 -5.25
CA PRO A 70 -0.85 10.51 -5.37
C PRO A 70 -1.06 9.93 -6.78
N ALA A 71 -1.72 8.78 -6.84
CA ALA A 71 -2.34 8.24 -8.04
C ALA A 71 -3.69 7.60 -7.71
N THR A 72 -4.58 7.58 -8.69
CA THR A 72 -5.91 6.99 -8.57
C THR A 72 -6.19 6.10 -9.78
N ALA A 73 -6.56 4.85 -9.52
CA ALA A 73 -7.12 3.96 -10.54
C ALA A 73 -8.65 3.94 -10.40
N SER A 74 -9.35 4.38 -11.44
CA SER A 74 -10.83 4.38 -11.51
C SER A 74 -11.31 3.29 -12.45
N TYR A 75 -12.35 2.54 -12.06
CA TYR A 75 -12.79 1.34 -12.78
C TYR A 75 -14.07 1.56 -13.58
N GLU A 76 -14.09 1.05 -14.82
CA GLU A 76 -15.21 1.24 -15.74
C GLU A 76 -16.52 0.66 -15.20
N GLY A 77 -17.57 1.47 -15.16
CA GLY A 77 -18.91 1.04 -14.75
C GLY A 77 -19.12 0.90 -13.24
N THR A 78 -18.16 1.33 -12.42
CA THR A 78 -18.24 1.32 -10.95
C THR A 78 -17.90 2.70 -10.37
N SER A 79 -18.20 2.91 -9.09
CA SER A 79 -17.69 4.04 -8.31
C SER A 79 -16.37 3.72 -7.59
N ASP A 80 -15.95 2.45 -7.60
CA ASP A 80 -14.86 1.92 -6.80
C ASP A 80 -13.51 2.37 -7.34
N LYS A 81 -12.57 2.62 -6.43
CA LYS A 81 -11.24 3.10 -6.77
C LYS A 81 -10.17 2.37 -5.98
N ILE A 82 -8.97 2.38 -6.56
CA ILE A 82 -7.73 2.15 -5.83
C ILE A 82 -6.99 3.48 -5.75
N LEU A 83 -6.64 3.89 -4.54
CA LEU A 83 -5.85 5.09 -4.27
C LEU A 83 -4.43 4.66 -3.90
N ILE A 84 -3.43 5.36 -4.40
CA ILE A 84 -2.02 5.08 -4.11
C ILE A 84 -1.36 6.40 -3.75
N GLU A 85 -0.61 6.45 -2.65
CA GLU A 85 0.21 7.59 -2.28
C GLU A 85 1.62 7.11 -1.90
N VAL A 86 2.62 7.90 -2.29
CA VAL A 86 3.97 7.80 -1.73
C VAL A 86 4.25 9.09 -0.98
N HIS A 87 4.61 8.95 0.29
CA HIS A 87 4.99 10.05 1.18
C HIS A 87 6.51 10.03 1.33
N GLU A 88 7.17 11.11 0.95
CA GLU A 88 8.59 11.33 1.19
C GLU A 88 8.75 12.28 2.39
N MET A 89 9.23 11.74 3.50
CA MET A 89 9.61 12.51 4.67
C MET A 89 11.00 13.13 4.48
N SER A 90 11.17 14.38 4.91
CA SER A 90 12.45 15.08 4.79
C SER A 90 13.62 14.43 5.55
N ILE A 91 13.33 13.56 6.53
CA ILE A 91 14.32 12.78 7.30
C ILE A 91 13.70 11.45 7.71
N SER A 92 14.53 10.41 7.84
CA SER A 92 14.11 9.12 8.39
C SER A 92 13.67 9.25 9.85
N ARG A 93 12.59 8.56 10.21
CA ARG A 93 11.94 8.61 11.53
C ARG A 93 11.49 7.22 11.96
N PRO A 94 11.40 6.96 13.28
CA PRO A 94 10.75 5.76 13.80
C PRO A 94 9.31 5.65 13.28
N LEU A 95 8.96 4.46 12.79
CA LEU A 95 7.70 4.20 12.12
C LEU A 95 6.68 3.47 13.01
N ASP A 96 7.16 2.68 13.97
CA ASP A 96 6.39 1.88 14.92
C ASP A 96 6.32 2.52 16.32
N GLU A 97 7.20 3.46 16.62
CA GLU A 97 7.21 4.19 17.89
C GLU A 97 6.16 5.30 17.96
N GLN A 98 5.56 5.48 19.14
CA GLN A 98 4.58 6.54 19.38
C GLN A 98 5.22 7.93 19.24
N ILE A 99 4.61 8.77 18.42
CA ILE A 99 5.01 10.17 18.27
C ILE A 99 4.65 10.94 19.57
N PRO A 100 5.63 11.56 20.25
CA PRO A 100 5.38 12.41 21.41
C PRO A 100 4.37 13.53 21.12
N GLY A 101 3.47 13.79 22.08
CA GLY A 101 2.75 15.07 22.16
C GLY A 101 1.22 15.01 22.12
N LYS A 102 0.55 14.25 21.24
CA LYS A 102 -0.94 14.37 21.15
C LYS A 102 -1.78 13.14 20.86
N ARG A 103 -1.26 12.05 20.32
CA ARG A 103 -1.98 10.78 20.19
C ARG A 103 -0.92 9.69 20.24
N GLN A 104 -1.21 8.58 20.91
CA GLN A 104 -0.32 7.43 21.00
C GLN A 104 -0.24 6.68 19.66
N ILE A 105 -0.02 7.42 18.57
CA ILE A 105 0.03 6.92 17.20
C ILE A 105 1.48 6.80 16.76
N SER A 106 1.76 5.78 15.97
CA SER A 106 3.03 5.48 15.33
C SER A 106 3.33 6.41 14.15
N GLY A 107 4.56 6.37 13.64
CA GLY A 107 4.95 7.09 12.42
C GLY A 107 4.11 6.72 11.19
N LEU A 108 3.82 5.42 11.01
CA LEU A 108 2.94 4.94 9.94
C LEU A 108 1.50 5.45 10.09
N GLU A 109 0.93 5.38 11.30
CA GLU A 109 -0.40 5.92 11.56
C GLU A 109 -0.46 7.43 11.35
N HIS A 110 0.62 8.16 11.65
CA HIS A 110 0.68 9.58 11.37
C HIS A 110 0.69 9.88 9.87
N CYS A 111 1.47 9.15 9.08
CA CYS A 111 1.46 9.27 7.61
C CYS A 111 0.07 8.95 7.06
N LEU A 112 -0.56 7.89 7.57
CA LEU A 112 -1.94 7.55 7.24
C LEU A 112 -2.91 8.70 7.56
N GLU A 113 -2.87 9.28 8.77
CA GLU A 113 -3.71 10.43 9.14
C GLU A 113 -3.46 11.69 8.27
N GLN A 114 -2.30 11.80 7.63
CA GLN A 114 -1.98 12.89 6.68
C GLN A 114 -2.36 12.57 5.23
N SER A 115 -2.69 11.32 4.92
CA SER A 115 -3.09 10.90 3.58
C SER A 115 -4.42 11.54 3.17
N ASP A 116 -4.57 11.88 1.88
CA ASP A 116 -5.85 12.37 1.35
C ASP A 116 -6.92 11.26 1.33
N MET A 117 -6.49 10.00 1.47
CA MET A 117 -7.36 8.83 1.61
C MET A 117 -8.11 8.79 2.94
N MET A 118 -7.63 9.49 3.97
CA MET A 118 -8.25 9.50 5.29
C MET A 118 -9.28 10.63 5.43
N PRO A 119 -10.58 10.33 5.58
CA PRO A 119 -11.57 11.38 5.79
C PRO A 119 -11.32 12.09 7.12
N ARG A 120 -11.50 13.41 7.14
CA ARG A 120 -11.31 14.22 8.35
C ARG A 120 -12.22 13.71 9.47
N ARG A 121 -11.60 13.28 10.59
CA ARG A 121 -12.28 12.74 11.79
C ARG A 121 -12.92 11.37 11.61
N ALA A 122 -12.55 10.62 10.57
CA ALA A 122 -12.94 9.21 10.49
C ALA A 122 -12.32 8.43 11.66
N GLU A 123 -13.11 7.56 12.26
CA GLU A 123 -12.58 6.51 13.12
C GLU A 123 -12.09 5.37 12.25
N TYR A 124 -10.95 4.80 12.60
CA TYR A 124 -10.38 3.65 11.91
C TYR A 124 -9.80 2.69 12.94
N GLN A 125 -9.75 1.42 12.57
CA GLN A 125 -9.03 0.39 13.32
C GLN A 125 -7.79 0.03 12.53
N ALA A 126 -6.62 0.07 13.18
CA ALA A 126 -5.35 -0.34 12.61
C ALA A 126 -4.88 -1.64 13.25
N GLU A 127 -4.40 -2.57 12.43
CA GLU A 127 -3.75 -3.80 12.87
C GLU A 127 -2.47 -4.07 12.07
N PRO A 128 -1.51 -4.83 12.60
CA PRO A 128 -0.30 -5.20 11.87
C PRO A 128 -0.64 -5.95 10.57
N TYR A 129 0.03 -5.59 9.47
CA TYR A 129 -0.19 -6.19 8.16
C TYR A 129 1.14 -6.33 7.41
N ASN A 130 1.28 -7.41 6.63
CA ASN A 130 2.45 -7.62 5.78
C ASN A 130 2.09 -7.32 4.33
N ILE A 131 2.84 -6.43 3.69
CA ILE A 131 2.62 -5.98 2.32
C ILE A 131 3.97 -5.78 1.64
N ASP A 132 4.12 -6.31 0.41
CA ASP A 132 5.39 -6.31 -0.32
C ASP A 132 6.59 -6.90 0.48
N GLY A 133 6.31 -7.77 1.46
CA GLY A 133 7.34 -8.33 2.34
C GLY A 133 7.83 -7.40 3.46
N HIS A 134 7.22 -6.23 3.61
CA HIS A 134 7.47 -5.28 4.69
C HIS A 134 6.40 -5.41 5.79
N GLU A 135 6.82 -5.18 7.04
CA GLU A 135 5.88 -4.96 8.14
C GLU A 135 5.21 -3.59 7.96
N GLY A 136 3.92 -3.52 8.23
CA GLY A 136 3.12 -2.32 8.06
C GLY A 136 1.82 -2.41 8.83
N ILE A 137 0.87 -1.56 8.46
CA ILE A 137 -0.46 -1.51 9.08
C ILE A 137 -1.55 -1.66 8.02
N LEU A 138 -2.63 -2.35 8.40
CA LEU A 138 -3.91 -2.33 7.70
C LEU A 138 -4.88 -1.50 8.53
N ALA A 139 -5.31 -0.37 7.98
CA ALA A 139 -6.38 0.42 8.52
C ALA A 139 -7.70 0.07 7.82
N THR A 140 -8.73 -0.18 8.62
CA THR A 140 -10.11 -0.29 8.15
C THR A 140 -10.85 0.96 8.60
N VAL A 141 -11.27 1.77 7.63
CA VAL A 141 -12.01 3.01 7.86
C VAL A 141 -13.49 2.72 7.71
N ASP A 142 -14.24 2.95 8.78
CA ASP A 142 -15.69 2.79 8.77
C ASP A 142 -16.32 4.02 8.12
N ALA A 143 -16.85 3.86 6.91
CA ALA A 143 -17.51 4.92 6.14
C ALA A 143 -19.04 4.95 6.38
N GLY A 144 -19.57 4.16 7.32
CA GLY A 144 -21.01 4.09 7.61
C GLY A 144 -21.73 2.96 6.86
N ASP A 145 -22.74 3.29 6.04
CA ASP A 145 -23.60 2.30 5.36
C ASP A 145 -22.97 1.67 4.10
N ASP A 146 -21.77 2.11 3.70
CA ASP A 146 -21.02 1.60 2.56
C ASP A 146 -20.03 0.49 2.99
N GLU A 147 -19.51 -0.29 2.04
CA GLU A 147 -18.43 -1.24 2.35
C GLU A 147 -17.22 -0.48 2.94
N PRO A 148 -16.53 -1.06 3.94
CA PRO A 148 -15.43 -0.38 4.61
C PRO A 148 -14.28 -0.10 3.64
N PHE A 149 -13.64 1.05 3.83
CA PHE A 149 -12.48 1.44 3.03
C PHE A 149 -11.20 0.89 3.68
N TYR A 150 -10.42 0.13 2.93
CA TYR A 150 -9.22 -0.54 3.43
C TYR A 150 -7.98 0.19 2.97
N ILE A 151 -7.04 0.43 3.88
CA ILE A 151 -5.79 1.13 3.58
C ILE A 151 -4.62 0.36 4.16
N ALA A 152 -3.67 -0.05 3.33
CA ALA A 152 -2.40 -0.58 3.77
C ALA A 152 -1.31 0.50 3.71
N ALA A 153 -0.53 0.65 4.79
CA ALA A 153 0.61 1.56 4.84
C ALA A 153 1.86 0.82 5.32
N TYR A 154 3.00 1.07 4.66
CA TYR A 154 4.28 0.43 4.93
C TYR A 154 5.44 1.30 4.44
N SER A 155 6.66 0.99 4.86
CA SER A 155 7.85 1.70 4.42
C SER A 155 8.84 0.78 3.70
N PRO A 156 9.05 0.97 2.39
CA PRO A 156 10.00 0.16 1.62
C PRO A 156 11.46 0.47 1.92
N ASP A 157 11.77 1.63 2.53
CA ASP A 157 13.12 2.04 2.93
C ASP A 157 13.37 1.86 4.44
N GLU A 158 12.50 1.11 5.12
CA GLU A 158 12.64 0.87 6.55
C GLU A 158 13.93 0.08 6.86
N GLU A 159 14.77 0.66 7.69
CA GLU A 159 15.93 0.02 8.31
C GLU A 159 15.88 0.28 9.82
N ASP A 160 16.02 -0.78 10.63
CA ASP A 160 16.00 -0.72 12.09
C ASP A 160 14.75 0.00 12.68
N GLY A 161 13.56 -0.19 12.08
CA GLY A 161 12.29 0.40 12.51
C GLY A 161 12.09 1.86 12.09
N SER A 162 13.00 2.42 11.30
CA SER A 162 12.94 3.80 10.83
C SER A 162 13.00 3.89 9.31
N GLY A 163 12.18 4.76 8.72
CA GLY A 163 12.14 4.99 7.27
C GLY A 163 11.83 6.44 6.94
N SER A 164 12.06 6.82 5.69
CA SER A 164 11.76 8.15 5.14
C SER A 164 10.72 8.12 4.03
N ILE A 165 10.42 6.95 3.48
CA ILE A 165 9.45 6.76 2.41
C ILE A 165 8.33 5.87 2.95
N VAL A 166 7.09 6.33 2.87
CA VAL A 166 5.90 5.55 3.24
C VAL A 166 5.02 5.40 2.01
N CYS A 167 4.70 4.16 1.67
CA CYS A 167 3.76 3.81 0.61
C CYS A 167 2.41 3.47 1.23
N ILE A 168 1.35 4.06 0.69
CA ILE A 168 -0.02 3.90 1.16
C ILE A 168 -0.88 3.45 -0.02
N VAL A 169 -1.63 2.37 0.14
CA VAL A 169 -2.55 1.84 -0.87
C VAL A 169 -3.94 1.67 -0.26
N GLY A 170 -4.92 2.40 -0.78
CA GLY A 170 -6.32 2.38 -0.37
C GLY A 170 -7.23 1.70 -1.41
N SER A 171 -8.32 1.08 -0.95
CA SER A 171 -9.28 0.37 -1.81
C SER A 171 -10.72 0.50 -1.31
N ASP A 172 -11.61 0.89 -2.22
CA ASP A 172 -13.08 0.90 -2.01
C ASP A 172 -13.73 -0.48 -2.27
N PHE A 173 -12.96 -1.47 -2.76
CA PHE A 173 -13.51 -2.78 -3.09
C PHE A 173 -13.71 -3.67 -1.85
N SER A 174 -14.61 -4.65 -1.99
CA SER A 174 -14.73 -5.78 -1.07
C SER A 174 -13.37 -6.40 -0.72
N TRP A 175 -13.25 -6.91 0.51
CA TRP A 175 -12.01 -7.45 1.04
C TRP A 175 -11.36 -8.50 0.12
N ASP A 176 -12.15 -9.38 -0.50
CA ASP A 176 -11.64 -10.43 -1.39
C ASP A 176 -10.87 -9.88 -2.62
N ILE A 177 -11.28 -8.73 -3.15
CA ILE A 177 -10.60 -8.07 -4.27
C ILE A 177 -9.42 -7.25 -3.74
N THR A 178 -9.65 -6.47 -2.69
CA THR A 178 -8.64 -5.66 -2.01
C THR A 178 -7.42 -6.48 -1.60
N GLU A 179 -7.63 -7.62 -0.95
CA GLU A 179 -6.55 -8.49 -0.49
C GLU A 179 -5.70 -9.01 -1.66
N ARG A 180 -6.33 -9.31 -2.81
CA ARG A 180 -5.60 -9.76 -4.01
C ARG A 180 -4.76 -8.65 -4.61
N ILE A 181 -5.27 -7.42 -4.61
CA ILE A 181 -4.53 -6.24 -5.06
C ILE A 181 -3.35 -5.98 -4.11
N PHE A 182 -3.58 -5.97 -2.79
CA PHE A 182 -2.53 -5.75 -1.80
C PHE A 182 -1.42 -6.81 -1.87
N LYS A 183 -1.78 -8.09 -2.08
CA LYS A 183 -0.81 -9.17 -2.30
C LYS A 183 -0.01 -9.04 -3.60
N SER A 184 -0.47 -8.22 -4.54
CA SER A 184 0.23 -7.97 -5.82
C SER A 184 1.16 -6.76 -5.77
N VAL A 185 1.13 -5.99 -4.68
CA VAL A 185 1.95 -4.79 -4.52
C VAL A 185 3.42 -5.18 -4.51
N SER A 186 4.20 -4.45 -5.28
CA SER A 186 5.66 -4.49 -5.21
C SER A 186 6.27 -3.11 -5.43
N THR A 187 7.19 -2.71 -4.57
CA THR A 187 7.77 -1.38 -4.57
C THR A 187 9.26 -1.43 -4.83
N GLN A 188 9.70 -0.49 -5.68
CA GLN A 188 11.10 -0.28 -5.98
C GLN A 188 11.46 1.18 -5.72
N LEU A 189 12.42 1.41 -4.82
CA LEU A 189 12.97 2.74 -4.57
C LEU A 189 13.66 3.29 -5.83
N ALA A 190 13.42 4.57 -6.14
CA ALA A 190 14.15 5.30 -7.15
C ALA A 190 15.52 5.70 -6.57
N GLY A 191 16.61 5.21 -7.19
CA GLY A 191 17.98 5.49 -6.77
C GLY A 191 18.51 6.86 -7.17
#